data_AF-A0A537UJ68-F1
#
_entry.id   AF-A0A537UJ68-F1
#
_cell.length_a   1.000
_cell.length_b   1.000
_cell.length_c   1.000
_cell.angle_alpha   90.00
_cell.angle_beta   90.00
_cell.angle_gamma   90.00
#
_symmetry.space_group_name_H-M   'P 1'
#
loop_
_entity.id
_entity.type
_entity.pdbx_description
1 polymer ?
#
loop_
_entity_poly.entity_id
_entity_poly.type
_entity_poly.pdbx_seq_one_letter_code
_entity_poly.pdbx_strand_id
1 'polypeptide(L)' 'MDDQGALLRELMAVFDQLPAGLREAINYAPEPLDPKALAALCRKHGAANVLAMVELKLKRQAARRP' A
#
# COMPACT_ATOMS: atom_id res chain seq x y z
N MET A 1 8.08 17.42 -14.20
CA MET A 1 8.75 16.65 -13.12
C MET A 1 7.83 15.49 -12.85
N ASP A 2 8.19 14.29 -13.29
CA ASP A 2 7.29 13.14 -13.35
C ASP A 2 6.71 12.77 -11.99
N ASP A 3 5.52 13.27 -11.68
CA ASP A 3 4.75 12.98 -10.47
C ASP A 3 4.58 11.46 -10.27
N GLN A 4 4.53 10.70 -11.38
CA GLN A 4 4.49 9.25 -11.37
C GLN A 4 5.77 8.61 -10.82
N GLY A 5 6.94 9.15 -11.16
CA GLY A 5 8.23 8.66 -10.65
C GLY A 5 8.51 9.05 -9.20
N ALA A 6 7.92 10.14 -8.71
CA ALA A 6 7.92 10.50 -7.30
C ALA A 6 6.99 9.59 -6.49
N LEU A 7 5.79 9.34 -7.01
CA LEU A 7 4.79 8.45 -6.40
C LEU A 7 5.31 7.02 -6.26
N LEU A 8 5.95 6.47 -7.30
CA LEU A 8 6.51 5.12 -7.26
C LEU A 8 7.60 4.99 -6.19
N ARG A 9 8.47 6.00 -6.07
CA ARG A 9 9.53 6.03 -5.05
C ARG A 9 8.98 6.09 -3.63
N GLU A 10 7.96 6.91 -3.38
CA GLU A 10 7.28 6.92 -2.08
C GLU A 10 6.64 5.57 -1.77
N LEU A 11 5.98 4.94 -2.74
CA LEU A 11 5.34 3.63 -2.55
C LEU A 11 6.37 2.55 -2.23
N MET A 12 7.52 2.54 -2.91
CA MET A 12 8.63 1.63 -2.61
C MET A 12 9.19 1.86 -1.20
N ALA A 13 9.41 3.11 -0.80
CA ALA A 13 9.92 3.43 0.54
C ALA A 13 8.98 3.01 1.68
N VAL A 14 7.67 3.03 1.42
CA VAL A 14 6.66 2.48 2.34
C VAL A 14 6.71 0.95 2.35
N PHE A 15 6.89 0.33 1.18
CA PHE A 15 7.00 -1.11 1.05
C PHE A 15 8.21 -1.69 1.79
N ASP A 16 9.34 -0.99 1.77
CA ASP A 16 10.56 -1.41 2.46
C ASP A 16 10.43 -1.35 3.99
N GLN A 17 9.50 -0.54 4.50
CA GLN A 17 9.19 -0.46 5.93
C GLN A 17 8.22 -1.55 6.40
N LEU A 18 7.68 -2.37 5.48
CA LEU A 18 6.78 -3.46 5.86
C LEU A 18 7.56 -4.61 6.53
N PRO A 19 6.94 -5.28 7.52
CA PRO A 19 7.46 -6.55 8.02
C PRO A 19 7.75 -7.51 6.88
N ALA A 20 8.85 -8.26 6.95
CA ALA A 20 9.28 -9.16 5.87
C ALA A 20 8.16 -10.11 5.41
N GLY A 21 7.45 -10.74 6.36
CA GLY A 21 6.33 -11.62 6.04
C GLY A 21 5.13 -10.93 5.38
N LEU A 22 4.92 -9.63 5.60
CA LEU A 22 3.89 -8.87 4.90
C LEU A 22 4.33 -8.54 3.47
N ARG A 23 5.60 -8.17 3.29
CA ARG A 23 6.19 -7.93 1.96
C ARG A 23 6.11 -9.17 1.08
N GLU A 24 6.49 -10.32 1.63
CA GLU A 24 6.40 -11.61 0.94
C GLU A 24 4.95 -11.96 0.59
N ALA A 25 4.01 -11.81 1.54
CA ALA A 25 2.60 -12.08 1.28
C ALA A 25 2.01 -11.19 0.17
N ILE A 26 2.49 -9.96 0.02
CA ILE A 26 2.07 -9.09 -1.08
C ILE A 26 2.77 -9.46 -2.40
N ASN A 27 4.08 -9.69 -2.39
CA ASN A 27 4.86 -10.01 -3.60
C ASN A 27 4.49 -11.37 -4.22
N TYR A 28 4.11 -12.35 -3.39
CA TYR A 28 3.74 -13.69 -3.83
C TYR A 28 2.23 -13.93 -3.82
N ALA A 29 1.41 -12.87 -3.76
CA ALA A 29 -0.02 -13.00 -3.91
C ALA A 29 -0.33 -13.58 -5.31
N PRO A 30 -1.13 -14.66 -5.41
CA PRO A 30 -1.40 -15.34 -6.68
C PRO A 30 -2.25 -14.49 -7.64
N GLU A 31 -2.98 -13.51 -7.11
CA GLU A 31 -3.78 -12.54 -7.85
C GLU A 31 -3.50 -11.13 -7.33
N PRO A 32 -3.74 -10.08 -8.15
CA PRO A 32 -3.66 -8.70 -7.68
C PRO A 32 -4.53 -8.50 -6.45
N LEU A 33 -3.92 -8.07 -5.34
CA LEU A 33 -4.65 -7.82 -4.10
C LEU A 33 -5.61 -6.65 -4.27
N ASP A 34 -6.90 -6.92 -4.11
CA ASP A 34 -7.86 -5.85 -3.94
C ASP A 34 -7.58 -5.08 -2.62
N PRO A 35 -8.08 -3.82 -2.49
CA PRO A 35 -7.83 -3.02 -1.30
C PRO A 35 -8.27 -3.67 0.02
N LYS A 36 -9.29 -4.53 0.00
CA LYS A 36 -9.81 -5.24 1.19
C LYS A 36 -8.92 -6.43 1.56
N ALA A 37 -8.38 -7.16 0.59
CA ALA A 37 -7.43 -8.25 0.78
C ALA A 37 -6.09 -7.72 1.32
N LEU A 38 -5.58 -6.63 0.75
CA LEU A 38 -4.41 -5.93 1.27
C LEU A 38 -4.65 -5.46 2.72
N ALA A 39 -5.85 -4.95 3.02
CA ALA A 39 -6.20 -4.51 4.36
C ALA A 39 -6.23 -5.64 5.40
N ALA A 40 -6.64 -6.85 5.00
CA ALA A 40 -6.63 -8.03 5.85
C ALA A 40 -5.19 -8.49 6.14
N LEU A 41 -4.32 -8.47 5.13
CA LEU A 41 -2.89 -8.79 5.28
C LEU A 41 -2.19 -7.79 6.20
N CYS A 42 -2.40 -6.48 6.01
CA CYS A 42 -1.83 -5.46 6.90
C CYS A 42 -2.25 -5.68 8.36
N ARG A 43 -3.51 -6.04 8.61
CA ARG A 43 -3.99 -6.35 9.98
C ARG A 43 -3.35 -7.61 10.55
N LYS A 44 -3.23 -8.69 9.76
CA LYS A 44 -2.63 -9.95 10.18
C LYS A 44 -1.16 -9.80 10.60
N HIS A 45 -0.44 -8.89 9.96
CA HIS A 45 1.00 -8.67 10.20
C HIS A 45 1.30 -7.44 11.09
N GLY A 46 0.29 -6.83 11.73
CA GLY A 46 0.49 -5.69 12.63
C GLY A 46 0.87 -4.38 11.94
N ALA A 47 0.63 -4.26 10.63
CA ALA A 47 0.95 -3.09 9.82
C ALA A 47 -0.20 -2.07 9.73
N ALA A 48 -0.79 -1.71 10.87
CA ALA A 48 -1.92 -0.77 10.95
C ALA A 48 -1.58 0.62 10.38
N ASN A 49 -0.33 1.05 10.52
CA ASN A 49 0.15 2.33 10.00
C ASN A 49 0.14 2.38 8.46
N VAL A 50 0.42 1.25 7.83
CA VAL A 50 0.43 1.10 6.37
C VAL A 50 -0.99 1.12 5.83
N LEU A 51 -1.91 0.44 6.54
CA LEU A 51 -3.34 0.48 6.23
C LEU A 51 -3.87 1.92 6.24
N ALA A 52 -3.61 2.66 7.32
CA ALA A 52 -4.07 4.04 7.47
C ALA A 52 -3.52 4.97 6.38
N MET A 53 -2.27 4.74 5.96
CA MET A 53 -1.63 5.52 4.91
C MET A 53 -2.18 5.20 3.51
N VAL A 54 -2.48 3.93 3.23
CA VAL A 54 -3.16 3.51 1.99
C VAL A 54 -4.55 4.13 1.91
N GLU A 55 -5.33 4.07 2.99
CA GLU A 55 -6.66 4.67 3.07
C GLU A 55 -6.62 6.20 2.89
N LEU A 56 -5.66 6.87 3.52
CA LEU A 56 -5.45 8.32 3.37
C LEU A 56 -5.11 8.69 1.92
N LYS A 57 -4.23 7.93 1.26
CA LYS A 57 -3.84 8.16 -0.13
C LYS A 57 -5.01 7.91 -1.09
N LEU A 58 -5.81 6.86 -0.88
CA LEU A 58 -7.03 6.58 -1.66
C LEU A 58 -8.06 7.70 -1.52
N LYS A 59 -8.33 8.18 -0.29
CA LYS A 59 -9.23 9.32 -0.05
C LYS A 59 -8.75 10.60 -0.75
N ARG A 60 -7.45 10.90 -0.70
CA ARG A 60 -6.85 12.05 -1.39
C ARG A 60 -6.95 11.94 -2.90
N GLN A 61 -6.83 10.74 -3.46
CA GLN A 61 -6.95 10.50 -4.90
C GLN A 61 -8.40 10.61 -5.39
N ALA A 62 -9.37 10.09 -4.61
CA ALA A 62 -10.79 10.26 -4.86
C ALA A 62 -11.22 11.74 -4.81
N ALA A 63 -10.70 12.49 -3.84
CA ALA A 63 -10.95 13.93 -3.71
C ALA A 63 -10.27 14.79 -4.80
N ARG A 64 -9.33 14.21 -5.56
CA ARG A 64 -8.62 14.86 -6.68
C ARG A 64 -9.17 14.52 -8.06
N ARG A 65 -10.15 13.61 -8.15
CA ARG A 65 -10.88 13.37 -9.41
C ARG A 65 -11.98 14.45 -9.55
N PRO A 66 -12.02 15.20 -10.68
CA PRO A 66 -13.08 16.17 -10.96
C PRO A 66 -14.43 15.50 -11.17
#